data_AF-A0AAV4AE57-F1
#
_entry.id   AF-A0AAV4AE57-F1
#
_cell.length_a   1.000
_cell.length_b   1.000
_cell.length_c   1.000
_cell.angle_alpha   90.00
_cell.angle_beta   90.00
_cell.angle_gamma   90.00
#
_symmetry.space_group_name_H-M   'P 1'
#
loop_
_entity.id
_entity.type
_entity.pdbx_description
1 polymer ?
#
loop_
_entity_poly.entity_id
_entity_poly.type
_entity_poly.pdbx_seq_one_letter_code
_entity_poly.pdbx_strand_id
1 'polypeptide(L)'
;MASWHYLQNRDRILASGLLQSLSNIDLHALTEWIPERVAIRPGSSEFDKDREFKRLLDRFHKGHCLVTVATGELSEAEADRAGLVPTHAYAMLDVKEHKGLRLFMLKNPWNHLRWKGRYSEKDMGNWTSDLQRALNYDPTSAQMFDNGVFWIDYDSLCHFFDVFYINWDPELFSYTTCMQHTWLAKEGPKKDTYNISDNPQYKLQVKGNQPSAAIWILLTRHITDKADFADNKEFITVLVYKNGEEVDQCEFDYQTFSEYISSVPYNDEHLDEHFKEYGQLERMPSLQK
;
A
#
# COMPACT_ATOMS: atom_id res chain seq x y z
N MET A 1 24.56 -2.01 -39.82
CA MET A 1 25.99 -2.02 -39.48
C MET A 1 26.13 -1.12 -38.26
N ALA A 2 26.47 -1.70 -37.09
CA ALA A 2 27.11 -1.12 -35.89
C ALA A 2 26.69 0.30 -35.40
N SER A 3 26.58 0.64 -34.12
CA SER A 3 26.99 -0.02 -32.87
C SER A 3 26.67 0.95 -31.71
N TRP A 4 26.15 0.39 -30.61
CA TRP A 4 26.38 0.66 -29.17
C TRP A 4 26.88 2.04 -28.69
N HIS A 5 26.28 2.54 -27.59
CA HIS A 5 27.00 2.75 -26.32
C HIS A 5 26.05 2.64 -25.10
N TYR A 6 26.53 1.88 -24.12
CA TYR A 6 26.03 1.60 -22.77
C TYR A 6 25.96 2.88 -21.90
N LEU A 7 25.30 2.83 -20.72
CA LEU A 7 25.74 3.36 -19.40
C LEU A 7 24.52 3.49 -18.44
N GLN A 8 24.38 2.57 -17.48
CA GLN A 8 24.94 2.67 -16.12
C GLN A 8 24.25 3.62 -15.11
N ASN A 9 22.94 3.91 -15.23
CA ASN A 9 22.27 4.76 -14.22
C ASN A 9 20.99 4.19 -13.57
N ARG A 10 20.73 2.88 -13.66
CA ARG A 10 19.62 2.28 -12.87
C ARG A 10 20.01 2.00 -11.41
N ASP A 11 21.29 1.81 -11.11
CA ASP A 11 21.72 1.36 -9.77
C ASP A 11 21.98 2.51 -8.76
N ARG A 12 22.08 3.77 -9.21
CA ARG A 12 22.43 4.90 -8.34
C ARG A 12 21.26 5.73 -7.83
N ILE A 13 20.07 5.57 -8.42
CA ILE A 13 18.88 6.32 -8.01
C ILE A 13 18.27 5.70 -6.74
N LEU A 14 18.33 4.37 -6.61
CA LEU A 14 17.79 3.63 -5.47
C LEU A 14 18.52 3.95 -4.15
N ALA A 15 19.85 4.13 -4.18
CA ALA A 15 20.65 4.18 -2.95
C ALA A 15 20.52 5.48 -2.13
N SER A 16 20.01 6.57 -2.69
CA SER A 16 19.93 7.88 -1.97
C SER A 16 18.52 8.32 -1.60
N GLY A 17 17.49 7.55 -1.96
CA GLY A 17 16.08 7.79 -1.60
C GLY A 17 15.54 6.92 -0.46
N LEU A 18 16.36 6.00 0.07
CA LEU A 18 15.95 4.99 1.07
C LEU A 18 15.64 5.54 2.47
N LEU A 19 15.80 6.84 2.72
CA LEU A 19 15.56 7.40 4.05
C LEU A 19 14.06 7.52 4.39
N GLN A 20 13.16 7.42 3.41
CA GLN A 20 11.70 7.50 3.61
C GLN A 20 10.92 6.70 2.54
N SER A 21 11.45 5.58 2.02
CA SER A 21 10.76 4.82 0.98
C SER A 21 9.65 3.93 1.56
N LEU A 22 8.45 4.00 0.97
CA LEU A 22 7.40 3.05 1.29
C LEU A 22 7.66 1.71 0.60
N SER A 23 7.53 0.64 1.37
CA SER A 23 7.89 -0.72 0.93
C SER A 23 7.13 -1.21 -0.31
N ASN A 24 5.88 -0.78 -0.54
CA ASN A 24 5.11 -1.14 -1.74
C ASN A 24 5.68 -0.49 -3.02
N ILE A 25 6.21 0.73 -2.94
CA ILE A 25 6.83 1.42 -4.07
C ILE A 25 8.11 0.70 -4.49
N ASP A 26 8.95 0.36 -3.52
CA ASP A 26 10.18 -0.38 -3.78
C ASP A 26 9.87 -1.76 -4.36
N LEU A 27 8.89 -2.46 -3.80
CA LEU A 27 8.43 -3.74 -4.34
C LEU A 27 7.87 -3.58 -5.77
N HIS A 28 7.12 -2.50 -6.07
CA HIS A 28 6.62 -2.25 -7.41
C HIS A 28 7.77 -2.02 -8.39
N ALA A 29 8.78 -1.23 -8.02
CA ALA A 29 9.95 -1.00 -8.85
C ALA A 29 10.75 -2.28 -9.15
N LEU A 30 10.74 -3.26 -8.22
CA LEU A 30 11.47 -4.53 -8.35
C LEU A 30 10.68 -5.62 -9.07
N THR A 31 9.35 -5.61 -8.98
CA THR A 31 8.50 -6.73 -9.43
C THR A 31 7.51 -6.35 -10.52
N GLU A 32 7.27 -5.05 -10.72
CA GLU A 32 6.18 -4.50 -11.53
C GLU A 32 4.78 -4.89 -11.01
N TRP A 33 4.68 -5.46 -9.80
CA TRP A 33 3.42 -5.80 -9.16
C TRP A 33 2.67 -4.56 -8.70
N ILE A 34 1.34 -4.63 -8.74
CA ILE A 34 0.46 -3.48 -8.60
C ILE A 34 0.31 -3.10 -7.11
N PRO A 35 0.77 -1.91 -6.67
CA PRO A 35 0.75 -1.54 -5.26
C PRO A 35 -0.64 -1.08 -4.79
N GLU A 36 -1.05 -1.48 -3.59
CA GLU A 36 -2.22 -1.02 -2.87
C GLU A 36 -1.80 -0.67 -1.42
N ARG A 37 -2.37 0.42 -0.90
CA ARG A 37 -2.19 0.84 0.50
C ARG A 37 -3.53 0.68 1.23
N VAL A 38 -3.56 -0.14 2.27
CA VAL A 38 -4.75 -0.33 3.10
C VAL A 38 -4.47 0.20 4.49
N ALA A 39 -5.05 1.36 4.81
CA ALA A 39 -4.95 1.92 6.15
C ALA A 39 -5.74 1.06 7.15
N ILE A 40 -5.09 0.71 8.25
CA ILE A 40 -5.68 -0.03 9.37
C ILE A 40 -6.29 1.02 10.30
N ARG A 41 -7.60 1.21 10.18
CA ARG A 41 -8.37 2.15 11.02
C ARG A 41 -9.48 1.39 11.72
N PRO A 42 -9.22 0.77 12.88
CA PRO A 42 -10.24 -0.02 13.58
C PRO A 42 -11.50 0.80 13.85
N GLY A 43 -12.65 0.31 13.40
CA GLY A 43 -13.95 0.96 13.60
C GLY A 43 -14.34 2.01 12.55
N SER A 44 -13.50 2.29 11.54
CA SER A 44 -13.91 3.09 10.39
C SER A 44 -14.73 2.24 9.40
N SER A 45 -15.59 2.88 8.61
CA SER A 45 -16.30 2.24 7.50
C SER A 45 -15.37 1.85 6.34
N GLU A 46 -14.16 2.44 6.28
CA GLU A 46 -13.16 2.21 5.24
C GLU A 46 -12.43 0.86 5.44
N PHE A 47 -12.25 0.43 6.70
CA PHE A 47 -11.48 -0.77 7.04
C PHE A 47 -12.36 -1.87 7.65
N ASP A 48 -12.75 -2.83 6.82
CA ASP A 48 -13.39 -4.07 7.26
C ASP A 48 -12.33 -5.13 7.59
N LYS A 49 -12.02 -5.23 8.88
CA LYS A 49 -11.05 -6.18 9.43
C LYS A 49 -11.28 -7.63 8.96
N ASP A 50 -12.51 -8.12 8.99
CA ASP A 50 -12.80 -9.52 8.69
C ASP A 50 -12.67 -9.81 7.20
N ARG A 51 -13.10 -8.86 6.36
CA ARG A 51 -12.91 -8.93 4.91
C ARG A 51 -11.43 -8.90 4.54
N GLU A 52 -10.65 -7.99 5.11
CA GLU A 52 -9.23 -7.84 4.78
C GLU A 52 -8.42 -9.07 5.21
N PHE A 53 -8.70 -9.65 6.39
CA PHE A 53 -8.08 -10.91 6.79
C PHE A 53 -8.33 -12.04 5.79
N LYS A 54 -9.60 -12.27 5.43
CA LYS A 54 -9.98 -13.33 4.49
C LYS A 54 -9.36 -13.09 3.11
N ARG A 55 -9.29 -11.84 2.67
CA ARG A 55 -8.66 -11.43 1.42
C ARG A 55 -7.17 -11.78 1.40
N LEU A 56 -6.44 -11.41 2.46
CA LEU A 56 -5.02 -11.71 2.59
C LEU A 56 -4.76 -13.22 2.71
N LEU A 57 -5.53 -13.93 3.54
CA LEU A 57 -5.42 -15.38 3.72
C LEU A 57 -5.58 -16.13 2.39
N ASP A 58 -6.63 -15.82 1.62
CA ASP A 58 -6.89 -16.49 0.34
C ASP A 58 -5.83 -16.18 -0.72
N ARG A 59 -5.40 -14.93 -0.80
CA ARG A 59 -4.53 -14.47 -1.90
C ARG A 59 -3.06 -14.74 -1.65
N PHE A 60 -2.61 -14.64 -0.41
CA PHE A 60 -1.21 -14.88 -0.05
C PHE A 60 -0.79 -16.33 -0.33
N HIS A 61 -1.59 -17.31 0.09
CA HIS A 61 -1.27 -18.74 -0.14
C HIS A 61 -1.37 -19.18 -1.60
N LYS A 62 -2.06 -18.40 -2.44
CA LYS A 62 -2.07 -18.59 -3.90
C LYS A 62 -0.86 -17.95 -4.60
N GLY A 63 -0.01 -17.22 -3.86
CA GLY A 63 1.12 -16.50 -4.43
C GLY A 63 0.72 -15.23 -5.18
N HIS A 64 -0.48 -14.70 -4.95
CA HIS A 64 -1.02 -13.58 -5.72
C HIS A 64 -0.66 -12.20 -5.14
N CYS A 65 0.00 -12.14 -3.98
CA CYS A 65 0.37 -10.88 -3.36
C CYS A 65 1.64 -10.99 -2.50
N LEU A 66 2.43 -9.91 -2.51
CA LEU A 66 3.48 -9.65 -1.54
C LEU A 66 2.95 -8.63 -0.53
N VAL A 67 3.23 -8.83 0.75
CA VAL A 67 2.65 -8.00 1.80
C VAL A 67 3.72 -7.58 2.80
N THR A 68 3.73 -6.29 3.09
CA THR A 68 4.43 -5.69 4.22
C THR A 68 3.42 -4.95 5.08
N VAL A 69 3.74 -4.78 6.36
CA VAL A 69 2.90 -4.07 7.33
C VAL A 69 3.78 -3.11 8.10
N ALA A 70 3.32 -1.88 8.31
CA ALA A 70 4.11 -0.85 8.98
C ALA A 70 3.44 -0.33 10.25
N THR A 71 4.26 -0.10 11.26
CA THR A 71 3.87 0.57 12.50
C THR A 71 3.73 2.06 12.27
N GLY A 72 2.81 2.67 13.02
CA GLY A 72 2.69 4.12 13.12
C GLY A 72 3.73 4.73 14.06
N GLU A 73 3.41 5.93 14.53
CA GLU A 73 4.08 6.52 15.68
C GLU A 73 3.79 5.67 16.92
N LEU A 74 4.84 5.31 17.66
CA LEU A 74 4.75 4.65 18.95
C LEU A 74 5.64 5.40 19.92
N SER A 75 5.17 5.63 21.14
CA SER A 75 6.06 6.14 22.18
C SER A 75 7.16 5.11 22.49
N GLU A 76 8.34 5.57 22.92
CA GLU A 76 9.47 4.70 23.25
C GLU A 76 9.07 3.60 24.26
N ALA A 77 8.29 3.97 25.28
CA ALA A 77 7.80 3.03 26.28
C ALA A 77 6.85 1.97 25.70
N GLU A 78 6.03 2.32 24.71
CA GLU A 78 5.12 1.37 24.04
C GLU A 78 5.87 0.47 23.08
N ALA A 79 6.77 1.04 22.27
CA ALA A 79 7.68 0.32 21.39
C ALA A 79 8.48 -0.74 22.16
N ASP A 80 9.10 -0.36 23.28
CA ASP A 80 9.88 -1.26 24.13
C ASP A 80 9.02 -2.35 24.76
N ARG A 81 7.82 -2.00 25.24
CA ARG A 81 6.88 -2.95 25.85
C ARG A 81 6.37 -3.97 24.82
N ALA A 82 6.00 -3.50 23.63
CA ALA A 82 5.50 -4.32 22.54
C ALA A 82 6.61 -5.12 21.85
N GLY A 83 7.86 -4.66 21.90
CA GLY A 83 8.94 -5.20 21.09
C GLY A 83 8.79 -4.86 19.61
N LEU A 84 8.23 -3.69 19.31
CA LEU A 84 8.03 -3.17 17.97
C LEU A 84 8.78 -1.85 17.82
N VAL A 85 9.36 -1.64 16.66
CA VAL A 85 9.99 -0.38 16.25
C VAL A 85 8.92 0.58 15.71
N PRO A 86 8.89 1.86 16.13
CA PRO A 86 8.01 2.88 15.54
C PRO A 86 8.36 3.15 14.07
N THR A 87 7.37 3.56 13.28
CA THR A 87 7.52 3.99 11.87
C THR A 87 8.34 3.02 11.02
N HIS A 88 8.15 1.72 11.22
CA HIS A 88 8.98 0.66 10.63
C HIS A 88 8.15 -0.40 9.92
N ALA A 89 8.68 -0.91 8.80
CA ALA A 89 8.02 -1.92 7.97
C ALA A 89 8.52 -3.34 8.30
N TYR A 90 7.57 -4.27 8.36
CA TYR A 90 7.79 -5.70 8.60
C TYR A 90 7.27 -6.50 7.41
N ALA A 91 8.01 -7.53 6.99
CA ALA A 91 7.57 -8.41 5.93
C ALA A 91 6.59 -9.46 6.48
N MET A 92 5.46 -9.67 5.80
CA MET A 92 4.56 -10.77 6.11
C MET A 92 5.11 -12.04 5.46
N LEU A 93 5.41 -13.03 6.29
CA LEU A 93 5.92 -14.33 5.85
C LEU A 93 4.83 -15.40 5.76
N ASP A 94 3.79 -15.28 6.58
CA ASP A 94 2.63 -16.19 6.56
C ASP A 94 1.42 -15.55 7.24
N VAL A 95 0.24 -16.05 6.91
CA VAL A 95 -1.05 -15.69 7.52
C VAL A 95 -1.86 -16.97 7.69
N LYS A 96 -2.39 -17.22 8.89
CA LYS A 96 -3.10 -18.47 9.20
C LYS A 96 -4.32 -18.23 10.09
N GLU A 97 -5.31 -19.08 9.91
CA GLU A 97 -6.46 -19.21 10.81
C GLU A 97 -6.48 -20.61 11.41
N HIS A 98 -6.55 -20.72 12.74
CA HIS A 98 -6.64 -21.99 13.45
C HIS A 98 -7.68 -21.90 14.56
N LYS A 99 -8.78 -22.67 14.46
CA LYS A 99 -9.87 -22.69 15.44
C LYS A 99 -10.41 -21.29 15.80
N GLY A 100 -10.55 -20.42 14.79
CA GLY A 100 -11.02 -19.04 14.94
C GLY A 100 -9.94 -18.05 15.41
N LEU A 101 -8.73 -18.52 15.75
CA LEU A 101 -7.59 -17.67 16.02
C LEU A 101 -6.92 -17.26 14.71
N ARG A 102 -6.76 -15.95 14.51
CA ARG A 102 -6.20 -15.33 13.30
C ARG A 102 -4.82 -14.79 13.60
N LEU A 103 -3.82 -15.24 12.86
CA LEU A 103 -2.41 -15.03 13.16
C LEU A 103 -1.64 -14.63 11.92
N PHE A 104 -0.66 -13.76 12.12
CA PHE A 104 0.30 -13.32 11.09
C PHE A 104 1.71 -13.64 11.56
N MET A 105 2.53 -14.17 10.66
CA MET A 105 3.95 -14.34 10.86
C MET A 105 4.66 -13.17 10.20
N LEU A 106 5.32 -12.34 11.00
CA LEU A 106 6.02 -11.15 10.54
C LEU A 106 7.53 -11.31 10.73
N LYS A 107 8.30 -10.61 9.89
CA LYS A 107 9.75 -10.52 9.99
C LYS A 107 10.20 -9.07 10.10
N ASN A 108 10.95 -8.79 11.16
CA ASN A 108 11.74 -7.57 11.25
C ASN A 108 12.96 -7.68 10.30
N PRO A 109 13.11 -6.78 9.32
CA PRO A 109 14.25 -6.80 8.39
C PRO A 109 15.60 -6.62 9.09
N TRP A 110 15.64 -6.04 10.30
CA TRP A 110 16.87 -5.91 11.07
C TRP A 110 17.36 -7.22 11.71
N ASN A 111 16.60 -8.32 11.56
CA ASN A 111 16.93 -9.65 12.08
C ASN A 111 17.09 -9.72 13.61
N HIS A 112 16.51 -8.76 14.33
CA HIS A 112 16.41 -8.75 15.79
C HIS A 112 15.15 -7.98 16.20
N LEU A 113 14.79 -7.98 17.49
CA LEU A 113 13.60 -7.32 18.05
C LEU A 113 12.29 -7.94 17.53
N ARG A 114 11.66 -8.71 18.42
CA ARG A 114 10.40 -9.39 18.19
C ARG A 114 9.30 -8.87 19.07
N TRP A 115 8.08 -9.05 18.59
CA TRP A 115 6.85 -8.92 19.36
C TRP A 115 6.94 -9.63 20.72
N LYS A 116 6.60 -8.93 21.79
CA LYS A 116 6.67 -9.40 23.19
C LYS A 116 5.31 -9.75 23.79
N GLY A 117 4.21 -9.51 23.07
CA GLY A 117 2.86 -9.75 23.56
C GLY A 117 2.35 -11.18 23.31
N ARG A 118 1.04 -11.32 23.07
CA ARG A 118 0.39 -12.62 22.90
C ARG A 118 0.96 -13.37 21.71
N TYR A 119 1.23 -14.66 21.88
CA TYR A 119 1.88 -15.52 20.88
C TYR A 119 3.30 -15.09 20.52
N SER A 120 3.98 -14.31 21.39
CA SER A 120 5.43 -14.16 21.34
C SER A 120 6.13 -15.46 21.75
N GLU A 121 7.43 -15.59 21.49
CA GLU A 121 8.21 -16.74 21.93
C GLU A 121 8.25 -16.92 23.45
N LYS A 122 7.98 -15.84 24.21
CA LYS A 122 7.97 -15.84 25.69
C LYS A 122 6.60 -16.15 26.27
N ASP A 123 5.54 -16.10 25.46
CA ASP A 123 4.17 -16.36 25.88
C ASP A 123 3.83 -17.85 25.90
N MET A 124 4.52 -18.60 26.76
CA MET A 124 4.38 -20.06 26.85
C MET A 124 2.95 -20.51 27.24
N GLY A 125 2.13 -19.62 27.81
CA GLY A 125 0.76 -19.93 28.23
C GLY A 125 -0.22 -20.08 27.08
N ASN A 126 -0.09 -19.28 26.02
CA ASN A 126 -0.98 -19.34 24.85
C ASN A 126 -0.54 -20.38 23.80
N TRP A 127 0.70 -20.84 23.86
CA TRP A 127 1.24 -21.85 22.94
C TRP A 127 0.83 -23.28 23.29
N THR A 128 -0.36 -23.69 22.85
CA THR A 128 -0.76 -25.10 22.93
C THR A 128 0.01 -25.99 21.93
N SER A 129 0.21 -27.28 22.25
CA SER A 129 0.88 -28.22 21.33
C SER A 129 0.18 -28.37 19.98
N ASP A 130 -1.14 -28.16 19.96
CA ASP A 130 -1.95 -28.16 18.74
C ASP A 130 -1.64 -26.93 17.87
N LEU A 131 -1.57 -25.75 18.48
CA LEU A 131 -1.24 -24.51 17.78
C LEU A 131 0.21 -24.52 17.25
N GLN A 132 1.16 -24.99 18.06
CA GLN A 132 2.56 -25.13 17.66
C GLN A 132 2.69 -26.03 16.41
N ARG A 133 1.94 -27.14 16.37
CA ARG A 133 1.91 -28.04 15.19
C ARG A 133 1.26 -27.37 13.98
N ALA A 134 0.16 -26.66 14.16
CA ALA A 134 -0.55 -25.98 13.07
C ALA A 134 0.28 -24.86 12.41
N LEU A 135 1.04 -24.12 13.23
CA LEU A 135 1.90 -23.05 12.75
C LEU A 135 3.31 -23.53 12.36
N ASN A 136 3.66 -24.78 12.66
CA ASN A 136 5.02 -25.30 12.55
C ASN A 136 6.04 -24.40 13.27
N TYR A 137 5.73 -24.03 14.52
CA TYR A 137 6.48 -23.09 15.31
C TYR A 137 6.78 -23.64 16.71
N ASP A 138 8.04 -23.59 17.12
CA ASP A 138 8.49 -23.93 18.48
C ASP A 138 8.97 -22.66 19.21
N PRO A 139 8.23 -22.18 20.22
CA PRO A 139 8.62 -21.00 20.98
C PRO A 139 9.92 -21.20 21.76
N THR A 140 10.24 -22.43 22.18
CA THR A 140 11.47 -22.73 22.95
C THR A 140 12.69 -22.55 22.06
N SER A 141 12.66 -23.12 20.85
CA SER A 141 13.72 -22.91 19.87
C SER A 141 13.84 -21.44 19.46
N ALA A 142 12.72 -20.72 19.33
CA ALA A 142 12.74 -19.31 18.98
C ALA A 142 13.40 -18.44 20.07
N GLN A 143 13.34 -18.83 21.36
CA GLN A 143 14.04 -18.11 22.43
C GLN A 143 15.57 -18.24 22.35
N MET A 144 16.11 -19.30 21.72
CA MET A 144 17.55 -19.51 21.63
C MET A 144 18.26 -18.58 20.64
N PHE A 145 17.55 -18.17 19.57
CA PHE A 145 18.11 -17.32 18.53
C PHE A 145 17.06 -16.32 18.04
N ASP A 146 17.36 -15.04 18.18
CA ASP A 146 16.54 -13.97 17.62
C ASP A 146 16.92 -13.75 16.15
N ASN A 147 15.97 -14.03 15.26
CA ASN A 147 16.07 -13.81 13.82
C ASN A 147 15.05 -12.76 13.32
N GLY A 148 14.39 -12.06 14.25
CA GLY A 148 13.34 -11.08 13.99
C GLY A 148 12.02 -11.67 13.48
N VAL A 149 11.84 -13.00 13.46
CA VAL A 149 10.58 -13.64 13.01
C VAL A 149 9.69 -13.95 14.22
N PHE A 150 8.43 -13.54 14.16
CA PHE A 150 7.47 -13.75 15.24
C PHE A 150 6.04 -13.92 14.71
N TRP A 151 5.19 -14.56 15.52
CA TRP A 151 3.76 -14.61 15.32
C TRP A 151 3.08 -13.51 16.14
N ILE A 152 2.01 -12.93 15.60
CA ILE A 152 1.17 -11.95 16.28
C ILE A 152 -0.30 -12.22 15.95
N ASP A 153 -1.19 -12.07 16.93
CA ASP A 153 -2.63 -12.19 16.70
C ASP A 153 -3.16 -10.96 15.95
N TYR A 154 -4.20 -11.17 15.15
CA TYR A 154 -4.72 -10.13 14.28
C TYR A 154 -5.37 -8.95 15.04
N ASP A 155 -5.81 -9.12 16.29
CA ASP A 155 -6.27 -8.02 17.12
C ASP A 155 -5.12 -7.12 17.55
N SER A 156 -4.01 -7.72 17.98
CA SER A 156 -2.79 -6.99 18.32
C SER A 156 -2.18 -6.31 17.09
N LEU A 157 -2.15 -6.99 15.93
CA LEU A 157 -1.68 -6.38 14.69
C LEU A 157 -2.49 -5.12 14.35
N CYS A 158 -3.82 -5.20 14.36
CA CYS A 158 -4.66 -4.04 14.07
C CYS A 158 -4.56 -2.91 15.10
N HIS A 159 -3.98 -3.16 16.27
CA HIS A 159 -3.78 -2.16 17.31
C HIS A 159 -2.45 -1.41 17.18
N PHE A 160 -1.38 -2.09 16.78
CA PHE A 160 -0.02 -1.52 16.72
C PHE A 160 0.43 -1.08 15.33
N PHE A 161 -0.27 -1.51 14.28
CA PHE A 161 0.11 -1.24 12.91
C PHE A 161 -0.93 -0.36 12.22
N ASP A 162 -0.45 0.55 11.39
CA ASP A 162 -1.28 1.60 10.77
C ASP A 162 -1.68 1.24 9.33
N VAL A 163 -0.93 0.35 8.68
CA VAL A 163 -1.08 0.16 7.24
C VAL A 163 -0.56 -1.20 6.77
N PHE A 164 -1.31 -1.82 5.88
CA PHE A 164 -0.83 -2.86 4.99
C PHE A 164 -0.41 -2.25 3.66
N TYR A 165 0.77 -2.65 3.21
CA TYR A 165 1.32 -2.40 1.89
C TYR A 165 1.26 -3.72 1.12
N ILE A 166 0.45 -3.75 0.07
CA ILE A 166 0.18 -4.96 -0.69
C ILE A 166 0.59 -4.72 -2.12
N ASN A 167 1.37 -5.63 -2.69
CA ASN A 167 1.66 -5.64 -4.12
C ASN A 167 0.98 -6.84 -4.73
N TRP A 168 0.12 -6.62 -5.72
CA TRP A 168 -0.70 -7.63 -6.38
C TRP A 168 -0.06 -8.12 -7.66
N ASP A 169 -0.12 -9.43 -7.86
CA ASP A 169 0.27 -10.06 -9.12
C ASP A 169 -0.58 -9.50 -10.28
N PRO A 170 0.06 -8.90 -11.32
CA PRO A 170 -0.65 -8.41 -12.51
C PRO A 170 -1.47 -9.49 -13.23
N GLU A 171 -1.11 -10.78 -13.10
CA GLU A 171 -1.85 -11.88 -13.72
C GLU A 171 -3.28 -12.03 -13.17
N LEU A 172 -3.61 -11.42 -12.04
CA LEU A 172 -4.98 -11.34 -11.51
C LEU A 172 -5.92 -10.55 -12.43
N PHE A 173 -5.39 -9.68 -13.27
CA PHE A 173 -6.15 -8.75 -14.11
C PHE A 173 -6.27 -9.32 -15.52
N SER A 174 -7.46 -9.81 -15.87
CA SER A 174 -7.71 -10.40 -17.19
C SER A 174 -7.56 -9.42 -18.36
N TYR A 175 -7.66 -8.12 -18.08
CA TYR A 175 -7.53 -7.05 -19.05
C TYR A 175 -6.68 -5.94 -18.47
N THR A 176 -5.59 -5.61 -19.15
CA THR A 176 -4.66 -4.56 -18.76
C THR A 176 -4.34 -3.69 -19.96
N THR A 177 -4.31 -2.38 -19.76
CA THR A 177 -3.86 -1.41 -20.76
C THR A 177 -3.00 -0.36 -20.07
N CYS A 178 -2.00 0.16 -20.78
CA CYS A 178 -1.13 1.22 -20.30
C CYS A 178 -1.15 2.37 -21.31
N MET A 179 -1.29 3.59 -20.81
CA MET A 179 -1.24 4.82 -21.60
C MET A 179 -0.16 5.73 -21.01
N GLN A 180 0.55 6.45 -21.87
CA GLN A 180 1.58 7.40 -21.46
C GLN A 180 1.29 8.76 -22.10
N HIS A 181 1.48 9.82 -21.33
CA HIS A 181 1.35 11.19 -21.80
C HIS A 181 2.38 12.08 -21.13
N THR A 182 2.69 13.21 -21.75
CA THR A 182 3.61 14.21 -21.24
C THR A 182 2.93 15.57 -21.26
N TRP A 183 2.91 16.28 -20.13
CA TRP A 183 2.52 17.68 -20.10
C TRP A 183 3.71 18.55 -20.47
N LEU A 184 3.63 19.28 -21.59
CA LEU A 184 4.66 20.26 -21.92
C LEU A 184 4.41 21.54 -21.13
N ALA A 185 5.46 22.21 -20.63
CA ALA A 185 5.35 23.44 -19.84
C ALA A 185 4.65 24.63 -20.55
N LYS A 186 4.28 24.47 -21.84
CA LYS A 186 3.57 25.43 -22.67
C LYS A 186 2.06 25.14 -22.76
N GLU A 187 1.61 24.01 -22.22
CA GLU A 187 0.24 23.50 -22.32
C GLU A 187 -0.48 23.73 -20.98
N GLY A 188 -1.60 24.46 -21.03
CA GLY A 188 -2.51 24.65 -19.91
C GLY A 188 -2.03 25.60 -18.79
N PRO A 189 -2.96 26.04 -17.93
CA PRO A 189 -2.62 26.77 -16.72
C PRO A 189 -1.94 25.85 -15.70
N LYS A 190 -0.96 26.36 -14.92
CA LYS A 190 -0.35 25.64 -13.78
C LYS A 190 -1.33 25.15 -12.70
N LYS A 191 -2.60 25.57 -12.77
CA LYS A 191 -3.67 25.22 -11.83
C LYS A 191 -4.91 24.81 -12.64
N ASP A 192 -5.37 23.58 -12.44
CA ASP A 192 -6.55 23.02 -13.11
C ASP A 192 -7.86 23.74 -12.76
N THR A 193 -7.85 24.62 -11.75
CA THR A 193 -9.00 25.45 -11.37
C THR A 193 -9.50 26.38 -12.48
N TYR A 194 -8.66 26.68 -13.47
CA TYR A 194 -9.00 27.60 -14.57
C TYR A 194 -9.39 26.89 -15.85
N ASN A 195 -8.72 25.78 -16.19
CA ASN A 195 -9.04 24.96 -17.34
C ASN A 195 -8.54 23.53 -17.09
N ILE A 196 -9.43 22.54 -17.22
CA ILE A 196 -9.08 21.12 -17.17
C ILE A 196 -9.15 20.45 -18.55
N SER A 197 -9.78 21.10 -19.54
CA SER A 197 -10.00 20.52 -20.87
C SER A 197 -8.71 20.22 -21.63
N ASP A 198 -7.64 20.98 -21.34
CA ASP A 198 -6.31 20.79 -21.91
C ASP A 198 -5.59 19.54 -21.35
N ASN A 199 -6.11 18.91 -20.29
CA ASN A 199 -5.56 17.66 -19.77
C ASN A 199 -5.94 16.47 -20.67
N PRO A 200 -5.08 15.44 -20.77
CA PRO A 200 -5.39 14.24 -21.55
C PRO A 200 -6.68 13.56 -21.06
N GLN A 201 -7.67 13.43 -21.95
CA GLN A 201 -8.94 12.78 -21.66
C GLN A 201 -9.00 11.40 -22.28
N TYR A 202 -9.54 10.42 -21.54
CA TYR A 202 -9.64 9.03 -21.97
C TYR A 202 -11.06 8.53 -21.79
N LYS A 203 -11.52 7.72 -22.75
CA LYS A 203 -12.84 7.06 -22.70
C LYS A 203 -12.69 5.58 -22.37
N LEU A 204 -13.16 5.18 -21.19
CA LEU A 204 -13.21 3.78 -20.78
C LEU A 204 -14.58 3.17 -21.11
N GLN A 205 -14.59 2.10 -21.91
CA GLN A 205 -15.80 1.32 -22.19
C GLN A 205 -15.71 -0.04 -21.53
N VAL A 206 -16.54 -0.28 -20.51
CA VAL A 206 -16.66 -1.58 -19.86
C VAL A 206 -17.79 -2.36 -20.54
N LYS A 207 -17.43 -3.40 -21.31
CA LYS A 207 -18.39 -4.31 -21.93
C LYS A 207 -18.34 -5.64 -21.21
N GLY A 208 -19.43 -6.02 -20.56
CA GLY A 208 -19.51 -7.29 -19.85
C GLY A 208 -20.94 -7.68 -19.51
N ASN A 209 -21.18 -8.99 -19.41
CA ASN A 209 -22.46 -9.55 -18.99
C ASN A 209 -22.60 -9.62 -17.45
N GLN A 210 -21.57 -9.19 -16.72
CA GLN A 210 -21.54 -9.20 -15.26
C GLN A 210 -22.18 -7.93 -14.70
N PRO A 211 -22.86 -8.00 -13.54
CA PRO A 211 -23.53 -6.85 -12.94
C PRO A 211 -22.55 -5.79 -12.40
N SER A 212 -21.27 -6.15 -12.19
CA SER A 212 -20.24 -5.23 -11.74
C SER A 212 -18.86 -5.70 -12.21
N ALA A 213 -17.96 -4.75 -12.45
CA ALA A 213 -16.56 -4.97 -12.74
C ALA A 213 -15.72 -4.04 -11.85
N ALA A 214 -14.63 -4.56 -11.27
CA ALA A 214 -13.65 -3.74 -10.58
C ALA A 214 -12.63 -3.21 -11.60
N ILE A 215 -12.35 -1.92 -11.54
CA ILE A 215 -11.38 -1.23 -12.39
C ILE A 215 -10.31 -0.67 -11.48
N TRP A 216 -9.05 -0.88 -11.85
CA TRP A 216 -7.89 -0.41 -11.12
C TRP A 216 -7.13 0.54 -12.02
N ILE A 217 -6.81 1.72 -11.50
CA ILE A 217 -6.05 2.76 -12.21
C ILE A 217 -4.77 3.01 -11.44
N LEU A 218 -3.64 2.61 -12.02
CA LEU A 218 -2.32 2.91 -11.48
C LEU A 218 -1.75 4.14 -12.19
N LEU A 219 -1.45 5.18 -11.43
CA LEU A 219 -0.81 6.40 -11.93
C LEU A 219 0.67 6.41 -11.59
N THR A 220 1.51 6.66 -12.59
CA THR A 220 2.96 6.70 -12.43
C THR A 220 3.51 7.96 -13.09
N ARG A 221 4.33 8.72 -12.35
CA ARG A 221 5.10 9.85 -12.88
C ARG A 221 6.54 9.41 -13.15
N HIS A 222 7.05 9.71 -14.34
CA HIS A 222 8.47 9.54 -14.64
C HIS A 222 9.27 10.70 -14.04
N ILE A 223 10.02 10.45 -12.97
CA ILE A 223 10.88 11.45 -12.35
C ILE A 223 12.30 11.28 -12.91
N THR A 224 12.77 12.27 -13.65
CA THR A 224 14.10 12.25 -14.29
C THR A 224 15.14 13.10 -13.55
N ASP A 225 14.71 13.93 -12.60
CA ASP A 225 15.57 14.83 -11.83
C ASP A 225 15.52 14.51 -10.33
N LYS A 226 16.70 14.47 -9.69
CA LYS A 226 16.83 14.10 -8.27
C LYS A 226 16.31 15.18 -7.33
N ALA A 227 16.42 16.46 -7.69
CA ALA A 227 15.89 17.56 -6.88
C ALA A 227 14.36 17.58 -6.94
N ASP A 228 13.78 17.28 -8.09
CA ASP A 228 12.34 17.03 -8.22
C ASP A 228 11.90 15.81 -7.40
N PHE A 229 12.66 14.72 -7.38
CA PHE A 229 12.38 13.58 -6.50
C PHE A 229 12.41 13.96 -5.01
N ALA A 230 13.41 14.72 -4.59
CA ALA A 230 13.57 15.10 -3.19
C ALA A 230 12.48 16.09 -2.73
N ASP A 231 12.09 17.04 -3.59
CA ASP A 231 11.12 18.07 -3.23
C ASP A 231 9.67 17.77 -3.58
N ASN A 232 9.45 16.91 -4.57
CA ASN A 232 8.19 16.37 -5.06
C ASN A 232 6.98 17.31 -4.94
N LYS A 233 7.02 18.42 -5.69
CA LYS A 233 6.06 19.54 -5.60
C LYS A 233 4.82 19.40 -6.47
N GLU A 234 4.88 18.56 -7.49
CA GLU A 234 3.72 18.32 -8.37
C GLU A 234 2.81 17.28 -7.72
N PHE A 235 1.60 17.05 -8.24
CA PHE A 235 0.74 15.94 -7.83
C PHE A 235 -0.02 15.48 -9.07
N ILE A 236 -0.34 14.19 -9.14
CA ILE A 236 -1.15 13.63 -10.24
C ILE A 236 -2.43 13.07 -9.66
N THR A 237 -3.54 13.29 -10.36
CA THR A 237 -4.85 12.76 -10.02
C THR A 237 -5.59 12.35 -11.31
N VAL A 238 -6.59 11.49 -11.16
CA VAL A 238 -7.53 11.17 -12.24
C VAL A 238 -8.93 11.45 -11.74
N LEU A 239 -9.68 12.19 -12.55
CA LEU A 239 -11.10 12.43 -12.35
C LEU A 239 -11.89 11.51 -13.29
N VAL A 240 -12.90 10.84 -12.74
CA VAL A 240 -13.72 9.90 -13.51
C VAL A 240 -15.15 10.41 -13.57
N TYR A 241 -15.62 10.61 -14.80
CA TYR A 241 -16.98 11.05 -15.09
C TYR A 241 -17.76 9.91 -15.74
N LYS A 242 -19.02 9.76 -15.33
CA LYS A 242 -19.91 8.70 -15.85
C LYS A 242 -20.47 9.04 -17.24
N ASN A 243 -20.54 10.31 -17.57
CA ASN A 243 -21.09 10.80 -18.83
C ASN A 243 -19.95 10.84 -19.85
N GLY A 244 -20.05 10.03 -20.91
CA GLY A 244 -18.99 9.85 -21.90
C GLY A 244 -18.80 11.02 -22.88
N GLU A 245 -19.02 12.24 -22.39
CA GLU A 245 -18.81 13.53 -23.05
C GLU A 245 -17.45 14.10 -22.63
N GLU A 246 -16.83 14.88 -23.50
CA GLU A 246 -15.59 15.60 -23.16
C GLU A 246 -15.91 16.67 -22.10
N VAL A 247 -15.04 16.77 -21.10
CA VAL A 247 -15.23 17.70 -19.98
C VAL A 247 -14.46 18.98 -20.27
N ASP A 248 -15.22 20.03 -20.59
CA ASP A 248 -14.65 21.35 -20.94
C ASP A 248 -14.45 22.26 -19.71
N GLN A 249 -15.21 22.05 -18.64
CA GLN A 249 -15.17 22.87 -17.42
C GLN A 249 -15.30 22.01 -16.16
N CYS A 250 -14.57 22.40 -15.11
CA CYS A 250 -14.71 21.81 -13.79
C CYS A 250 -15.95 22.42 -13.11
N GLU A 251 -17.10 21.75 -13.17
CA GLU A 251 -18.22 22.08 -12.29
C GLU A 251 -17.85 21.63 -10.87
N PHE A 252 -17.26 22.54 -10.09
CA PHE A 252 -17.05 22.33 -8.65
C PHE A 252 -18.40 22.39 -7.92
N ASP A 253 -19.21 21.34 -8.06
CA ASP A 253 -20.34 21.10 -7.18
C ASP A 253 -19.87 20.33 -5.94
N TYR A 254 -19.63 21.07 -4.85
CA TYR A 254 -19.21 20.54 -3.56
C TYR A 254 -20.21 19.51 -2.98
N GLN A 255 -21.45 19.42 -3.47
CA GLN A 255 -22.44 18.44 -2.98
C GLN A 255 -22.32 17.06 -3.64
N THR A 256 -21.88 16.99 -4.90
CA THR A 256 -21.76 15.73 -5.64
C THR A 256 -20.37 15.07 -5.47
N PHE A 257 -19.42 15.82 -4.90
CA PHE A 257 -18.00 15.46 -4.73
C PHE A 257 -17.68 14.48 -3.58
N SER A 258 -18.64 14.11 -2.74
CA SER A 258 -18.36 13.27 -1.56
C SER A 258 -18.17 11.77 -1.84
N GLU A 259 -18.47 11.29 -3.05
CA GLU A 259 -18.52 9.85 -3.32
C GLU A 259 -17.34 9.30 -4.15
N TYR A 260 -16.49 10.14 -4.77
CA TYR A 260 -15.56 9.68 -5.82
C TYR A 260 -14.16 10.31 -5.80
N ILE A 261 -13.68 10.71 -4.62
CA ILE A 261 -12.36 11.31 -4.48
C ILE A 261 -11.61 10.66 -3.31
N SER A 262 -10.49 9.97 -3.58
CA SER A 262 -9.35 10.01 -2.67
C SER A 262 -8.46 11.19 -3.08
N SER A 263 -8.86 12.35 -2.60
CA SER A 263 -7.95 13.41 -2.24
C SER A 263 -7.85 13.31 -0.74
N VAL A 264 -6.63 13.13 -0.24
CA VAL A 264 -6.39 13.22 1.20
C VAL A 264 -6.65 14.69 1.57
N PRO A 265 -7.64 15.00 2.42
CA PRO A 265 -7.87 16.39 2.81
C PRO A 265 -6.78 16.83 3.79
N TYR A 266 -6.28 18.04 3.57
CA TYR A 266 -5.44 18.80 4.48
C TYR A 266 -6.30 19.80 5.26
N ASN A 267 -6.26 19.75 6.60
CA ASN A 267 -6.15 20.89 7.52
C ASN A 267 -6.41 20.44 8.97
N ASP A 268 -5.42 20.57 9.85
CA ASP A 268 -5.52 21.52 10.97
C ASP A 268 -4.11 21.93 11.45
N GLU A 269 -4.01 23.18 11.92
CA GLU A 269 -2.77 23.90 12.20
C GLU A 269 -1.99 23.32 13.39
N HIS A 270 -0.66 23.39 13.29
CA HIS A 270 0.35 22.89 14.24
C HIS A 270 0.54 21.37 14.29
N LEU A 271 1.48 20.88 13.48
CA LEU A 271 2.69 20.16 13.93
C LEU A 271 3.53 19.77 12.71
N ASP A 272 4.81 19.54 13.01
CA ASP A 272 5.96 19.55 12.12
C ASP A 272 5.92 18.62 10.89
N GLU A 273 6.57 19.14 9.85
CA GLU A 273 7.43 18.49 8.85
C GLU A 273 7.11 17.07 8.32
N HIS A 274 7.09 17.01 6.98
CA HIS A 274 7.32 15.85 6.10
C HIS A 274 6.18 14.86 5.83
N PHE A 275 5.37 15.17 4.80
CA PHE A 275 4.74 14.14 3.97
C PHE A 275 4.81 14.52 2.49
N LYS A 276 5.51 13.69 1.70
CA LYS A 276 5.47 13.67 0.24
C LYS A 276 5.03 12.29 -0.16
N GLU A 277 3.88 12.17 -0.82
CA GLU A 277 3.65 10.97 -1.61
C GLU A 277 2.67 11.09 -2.77
N TYR A 278 3.00 10.32 -3.80
CA TYR A 278 2.32 10.11 -5.06
C TYR A 278 1.85 8.67 -5.16
N GLY A 279 0.82 8.45 -5.97
CA GLY A 279 0.48 7.16 -6.56
C GLY A 279 -0.45 6.30 -5.69
N GLN A 280 -1.66 6.79 -5.43
CA GLN A 280 -2.71 5.98 -4.81
C GLN A 280 -3.47 5.19 -5.88
N LEU A 281 -3.79 3.94 -5.58
CA LEU A 281 -4.71 3.12 -6.34
C LEU A 281 -6.04 3.08 -5.59
N GLU A 282 -7.06 3.73 -6.15
CA GLU A 282 -8.42 3.68 -5.60
C GLU A 282 -9.19 2.51 -6.21
N ARG A 283 -9.70 1.64 -5.35
CA ARG A 283 -10.70 0.65 -5.74
C ARG A 283 -12.05 1.33 -5.79
N MET A 284 -12.58 1.57 -6.99
CA MET A 284 -13.97 2.03 -7.12
C MET A 284 -14.93 0.96 -6.56
N PRO A 285 -15.86 1.31 -5.65
CA PRO A 285 -16.88 0.38 -5.22
C PRO A 285 -17.71 -0.07 -6.42
N SER A 286 -18.11 -1.34 -6.41
CA SER A 286 -19.14 -1.84 -7.29
C SER A 286 -20.43 -1.06 -7.04
N LEU A 287 -20.86 -0.25 -8.00
CA LEU A 287 -22.20 0.36 -8.01
C LEU A 287 -23.23 -0.77 -7.94
N GLN A 288 -23.85 -0.96 -6.78
CA GLN A 288 -25.10 -1.71 -6.68
C GLN A 288 -26.20 -0.82 -7.24
N LYS A 289 -26.66 -1.20 -8.44
CA LYS A 289 -27.88 -0.81 -9.17
C LYS A 289 -28.52 0.54 -8.86
#